data_AF-A0A081D2H1-F1
#
_entry.id   AF-A0A081D2H1-F1
#
_cell.length_a   1.000
_cell.length_b   1.000
_cell.length_c   1.000
_cell.angle_alpha   90.00
_cell.angle_beta   90.00
_cell.angle_gamma   90.00
#
_symmetry.space_group_name_H-M   'P 1'
#
loop_
_entity.id
_entity.type
_entity.pdbx_description
1 polymer ?
#
loop_
_entity_poly.entity_id
_entity_poly.type
_entity_poly.pdbx_seq_one_letter_code
_entity_poly.pdbx_strand_id
1 'polypeptide(L)'
;MERHVRNQAITEAYEAGEPIAALAERFGLKPASVKQILKDFEFYTRIRGEQTLPNGISLVAAVTIVQAIGIWPAPSNLDEILDRRVEVLRSAAHGKLVNIAMTEIERLKASGHMA
;
A
#
# COMPACT_ATOMS: atom_id res chain seq x y z
N MET A 1 -0.19 13.94 5.04
CA MET A 1 0.17 12.63 4.45
C MET A 1 -0.46 11.55 5.31
N GLU A 2 -1.17 10.60 4.70
CA GLU A 2 -1.75 9.46 5.41
C GLU A 2 -0.67 8.55 6.02
N ARG A 3 -0.97 7.89 7.15
CA ARG A 3 0.02 7.09 7.91
C ARG A 3 0.66 5.99 7.05
N HIS A 4 -0.13 5.26 6.27
CA HIS A 4 0.35 4.15 5.44
C HIS A 4 1.22 4.64 4.28
N VAL A 5 0.89 5.80 3.69
CA VAL A 5 1.71 6.46 2.66
C VAL A 5 3.07 6.88 3.22
N ARG A 6 3.09 7.49 4.42
CA ARG A 6 4.35 7.84 5.10
C ARG A 6 5.19 6.60 5.38
N ASN A 7 4.56 5.55 5.90
CA ASN A 7 5.26 4.32 6.23
C ASN A 7 5.85 3.64 4.99
N GLN A 8 5.14 3.66 3.87
CA GLN A 8 5.67 3.19 2.59
C GLN A 8 6.88 4.02 2.14
N ALA A 9 6.80 5.35 2.18
CA ALA A 9 7.92 6.22 1.81
C ALA A 9 9.16 5.99 2.71
N ILE A 10 8.96 5.69 4.00
CA ILE A 10 10.04 5.30 4.91
C ILE A 10 10.71 3.99 4.44
N THR A 11 9.91 2.99 4.07
CA THR A 11 10.43 1.70 3.58
C THR A 11 11.16 1.85 2.26
N GLU A 12 10.63 2.59 1.30
CA GLU A 12 11.27 2.84 0.00
C GLU A 12 12.62 3.57 0.15
N ALA A 13 12.67 4.59 1.01
CA ALA A 13 13.91 5.31 1.28
C ALA A 13 14.95 4.44 2.01
N TYR A 14 14.51 3.55 2.89
CA TYR A 14 15.37 2.55 3.51
C TYR A 14 15.90 1.52 2.49
N GLU A 15 15.05 1.02 1.58
CA GLU A 15 15.45 0.14 0.48
C GLU A 15 16.46 0.83 -0.47
N ALA A 16 16.37 2.15 -0.62
CA ALA A 16 17.35 2.97 -1.35
C ALA A 16 18.66 3.23 -0.57
N GLY A 17 18.79 2.71 0.65
CA GLY A 17 20.00 2.78 1.47
C GLY A 17 20.04 3.94 2.47
N GLU A 18 18.95 4.69 2.66
CA GLU A 18 18.91 5.76 3.67
C GLU A 18 18.96 5.18 5.10
N PRO A 19 19.86 5.66 5.97
CA PRO A 19 20.01 5.10 7.32
C PRO A 19 18.81 5.46 8.21
N ILE A 20 18.47 4.56 9.13
CA ILE A 20 17.33 4.71 10.07
C ILE A 20 17.35 6.05 10.83
N ALA A 21 18.54 6.55 11.19
CA ALA A 21 18.68 7.83 11.90
C ALA A 21 18.23 9.01 11.02
N ALA A 22 18.65 9.05 9.75
CA ALA A 22 18.23 10.08 8.80
C ALA A 22 16.73 10.00 8.51
N LEU A 23 16.18 8.79 8.36
CA LEU A 23 14.73 8.59 8.21
C LEU A 23 13.95 9.07 9.44
N ALA A 24 14.45 8.79 10.64
CA ALA A 24 13.84 9.23 11.90
C ALA A 24 13.77 10.76 11.96
N GLU A 25 14.85 11.46 11.62
CA GLU A 25 14.90 12.91 11.55
C GLU A 25 13.97 13.47 10.47
N ARG A 26 14.10 12.97 9.23
CA ARG A 26 13.33 13.41 8.06
C ARG A 26 11.82 13.29 8.25
N PHE A 27 11.36 12.23 8.90
CA PHE A 27 9.93 11.96 9.11
C PHE A 27 9.43 12.35 10.51
N GLY A 28 10.28 12.93 11.37
CA GLY A 28 9.90 13.35 12.72
C GLY A 28 9.49 12.18 13.64
N LEU A 29 10.18 11.05 13.53
CA LEU A 29 9.89 9.82 14.27
C LEU A 29 11.05 9.40 15.17
N LYS A 30 10.78 8.53 16.14
CA LYS A 30 11.84 7.86 16.90
C LYS A 30 12.46 6.74 16.05
N PRO A 31 13.78 6.48 16.14
CA PRO A 31 14.42 5.36 15.44
C PRO A 31 13.76 4.00 15.71
N ALA A 32 13.28 3.78 16.94
CA ALA A 32 12.53 2.57 17.31
C ALA A 32 11.20 2.45 16.53
N SER A 33 10.50 3.55 16.32
CA SER A 33 9.27 3.58 15.51
C SER A 33 9.56 3.27 14.04
N VAL A 34 10.66 3.80 13.50
CA VAL A 34 11.12 3.49 12.14
C VAL A 34 11.43 1.99 12.01
N LYS A 35 12.19 1.42 12.95
CA LYS A 35 12.46 -0.04 12.98
C LYS A 35 11.19 -0.89 12.98
N GLN A 36 10.21 -0.52 13.79
CA GLN A 36 8.94 -1.25 13.83
C GLN A 36 8.19 -1.15 12.51
N ILE A 37 8.15 0.03 11.89
CA ILE A 37 7.53 0.24 10.57
C ILE A 37 8.18 -0.66 9.51
N LEU A 38 9.51 -0.69 9.47
CA LEU A 38 10.26 -1.51 8.51
C LEU A 38 9.96 -3.00 8.70
N LYS A 39 9.89 -3.47 9.96
CA LYS A 39 9.51 -4.85 10.28
C LYS A 39 8.10 -5.19 9.82
N ASP A 40 7.14 -4.30 10.06
CA ASP A 40 5.74 -4.51 9.63
C ASP A 40 5.64 -4.56 8.10
N PHE A 41 6.46 -3.78 7.40
CA PHE A 41 6.48 -3.71 5.94
C PHE A 41 7.23 -4.85 5.25
N GLU A 42 8.09 -5.59 5.95
CA GLU A 42 8.79 -6.76 5.39
C GLU A 42 7.81 -7.82 4.87
N PHE A 43 6.65 -7.98 5.53
CA PHE A 43 5.58 -8.85 5.04
C PHE A 43 5.00 -8.36 3.71
N TYR A 44 4.79 -7.05 3.57
CA TYR A 44 4.21 -6.48 2.36
C TYR A 44 5.16 -6.53 1.18
N THR A 45 6.45 -6.25 1.40
CA THR A 45 7.47 -6.32 0.35
C THR A 45 7.68 -7.74 -0.15
N ARG A 46 7.54 -8.74 0.73
CA ARG A 46 7.54 -10.16 0.33
C ARG A 46 6.37 -10.52 -0.58
N ILE A 47 5.16 -10.01 -0.30
CA ILE A 47 3.98 -10.25 -1.16
C ILE A 47 4.11 -9.51 -2.49
N ARG A 48 4.67 -8.29 -2.50
CA ARG A 48 4.96 -7.53 -3.72
C ARG A 48 5.83 -8.34 -4.68
N GLY A 49 6.92 -8.94 -4.19
CA GLY A 49 7.95 -9.52 -5.06
C GLY A 49 8.46 -8.47 -6.05
N GLU A 50 8.45 -8.81 -7.34
CA GLU A 50 8.89 -7.96 -8.45
C GLU A 50 7.76 -7.09 -9.06
N GLN A 51 6.54 -7.18 -8.52
CA GLN A 51 5.40 -6.44 -9.06
C GLN A 51 5.60 -4.93 -8.91
N THR A 52 5.28 -4.19 -9.97
CA THR A 52 5.27 -2.73 -9.94
C THR A 52 3.99 -2.23 -9.28
N LEU A 53 4.12 -1.27 -8.37
CA LEU A 53 2.99 -0.64 -7.73
C LEU A 53 2.45 0.50 -8.63
N PRO A 54 1.16 0.51 -9.00
CA PRO A 54 0.59 1.62 -9.76
C PRO A 54 0.67 2.94 -8.98
N ASN A 55 0.94 4.04 -9.68
CA ASN A 55 0.89 5.37 -9.09
C ASN A 55 -0.48 5.63 -8.47
N GLY A 56 -0.51 6.13 -7.23
CA GLY A 56 -1.75 6.44 -6.52
C GLY A 56 -2.35 5.27 -5.72
N ILE A 57 -1.75 4.08 -5.78
CA ILE A 57 -2.05 2.96 -4.89
C ILE A 57 -0.89 2.77 -3.92
N SER A 58 -1.21 2.60 -2.65
CA SER A 58 -0.23 2.25 -1.62
C SER A 58 0.05 0.75 -1.60
N LEU A 59 1.25 0.36 -1.18
CA LEU A 59 1.64 -1.06 -1.06
C LEU A 59 0.70 -1.82 -0.11
N VAL A 60 0.25 -1.18 0.97
CA VAL A 60 -0.70 -1.78 1.91
C VAL A 60 -2.04 -2.03 1.25
N ALA A 61 -2.55 -1.09 0.44
CA ALA A 61 -3.77 -1.28 -0.34
C ALA A 61 -3.63 -2.44 -1.34
N ALA A 62 -2.52 -2.49 -2.08
CA ALA A 62 -2.25 -3.55 -3.05
C ALA A 62 -2.23 -4.93 -2.39
N VAL A 63 -1.48 -5.08 -1.28
CA VAL A 63 -1.43 -6.35 -0.55
C VAL A 63 -2.80 -6.72 0.04
N THR A 64 -3.57 -5.74 0.53
CA THR A 64 -4.93 -5.99 1.03
C THR A 64 -5.82 -6.59 -0.06
N ILE A 65 -5.75 -6.09 -1.29
CA ILE A 65 -6.51 -6.63 -2.44
C ILE A 65 -6.04 -8.04 -2.78
N VAL A 66 -4.72 -8.28 -2.83
CA VAL A 66 -4.15 -9.61 -3.09
C VAL A 66 -4.62 -10.62 -2.04
N GLN A 67 -4.60 -10.24 -0.75
CA GLN A 67 -5.04 -11.14 0.33
C GLN A 67 -6.54 -11.40 0.30
N ALA A 68 -7.34 -10.44 -0.18
CA ALA A 68 -8.79 -10.58 -0.24
C ALA A 68 -9.24 -11.41 -1.45
N ILE A 69 -8.67 -11.15 -2.63
CA ILE A 69 -9.19 -11.68 -3.91
C ILE A 69 -8.13 -12.23 -4.87
N GLY A 70 -6.86 -12.25 -4.46
CA GLY A 70 -5.75 -12.83 -5.23
C GLY A 70 -5.23 -11.97 -6.39
N ILE A 71 -5.67 -10.71 -6.49
CA ILE A 71 -5.36 -9.83 -7.62
C ILE A 71 -4.38 -8.74 -7.19
N TRP A 72 -3.25 -8.62 -7.91
CA TRP A 72 -2.40 -7.43 -7.83
C TRP A 72 -3.04 -6.28 -8.62
N PRO A 73 -3.27 -5.10 -8.03
CA PRO A 73 -3.94 -4.02 -8.74
C PRO A 73 -3.05 -3.46 -9.85
N ALA A 74 -3.66 -3.28 -11.02
CA ALA A 74 -3.08 -2.66 -12.20
C ALA A 74 -4.16 -1.87 -12.96
N PRO A 75 -3.81 -0.87 -13.79
CA PRO A 75 -4.80 -0.10 -14.55
C PRO A 75 -5.76 -0.97 -15.37
N SER A 76 -5.30 -2.12 -15.88
CA SER A 76 -6.09 -3.03 -16.71
C SER A 76 -7.14 -3.87 -15.95
N ASN A 77 -7.09 -3.93 -14.62
CA ASN A 77 -7.98 -4.79 -13.81
C ASN A 77 -8.74 -4.04 -12.70
N LEU A 78 -8.76 -2.70 -12.75
CA LEU A 78 -9.46 -1.89 -11.74
C LEU A 78 -10.97 -2.16 -11.72
N ASP A 79 -11.58 -2.38 -12.89
CA ASP A 79 -13.01 -2.70 -12.99
C ASP A 79 -13.34 -4.02 -12.32
N GLU A 80 -12.55 -5.06 -12.55
CA GLU A 80 -12.71 -6.36 -11.89
C GLU A 80 -12.60 -6.24 -10.36
N ILE A 81 -11.64 -5.46 -9.87
CA ILE A 81 -11.46 -5.23 -8.42
C ILE A 81 -12.69 -4.50 -7.84
N LEU A 82 -13.25 -3.53 -8.55
CA LEU A 82 -14.43 -2.79 -8.12
C LEU A 82 -15.69 -3.65 -8.15
N ASP A 83 -15.87 -4.48 -9.17
CA ASP A 83 -16.99 -5.41 -9.28
C ASP A 83 -16.98 -6.43 -8.12
N ARG A 84 -15.77 -6.80 -7.66
CA ARG A 84 -15.56 -7.70 -6.51
C ARG A 84 -15.50 -6.98 -5.17
N ARG A 85 -15.90 -5.70 -5.08
CA ARG A 85 -15.90 -4.89 -3.85
C ARG A 85 -16.49 -5.62 -2.64
N VAL A 86 -17.60 -6.33 -2.81
CA VAL A 86 -18.28 -7.03 -1.70
C VAL A 86 -17.40 -8.15 -1.13
N GLU A 87 -16.66 -8.87 -1.97
CA GLU A 87 -15.70 -9.89 -1.51
C GLU A 87 -14.55 -9.24 -0.74
N VAL A 88 -14.00 -8.13 -1.26
CA VAL A 88 -12.93 -7.39 -0.60
C VAL A 88 -13.38 -6.91 0.78
N LEU A 89 -14.56 -6.27 0.87
CA LEU A 89 -15.15 -5.77 2.12
C LEU A 89 -15.47 -6.87 3.14
N ARG A 90 -15.79 -8.08 2.67
CA ARG A 90 -16.08 -9.23 3.53
C ARG A 90 -14.85 -10.05 3.90
N SER A 91 -13.70 -9.81 3.28
CA SER A 91 -12.48 -10.51 3.65
C SER A 91 -12.19 -10.30 5.14
N ALA A 92 -11.87 -11.39 5.84
CA ALA A 92 -11.53 -11.35 7.28
C ALA A 92 -10.26 -10.54 7.56
N ALA A 93 -9.56 -10.13 6.49
CA ALA A 93 -8.30 -9.45 6.50
C ALA A 93 -8.56 -7.93 6.49
N HIS A 94 -8.30 -7.29 7.65
CA HIS A 94 -7.85 -5.89 7.69
C HIS A 94 -8.87 -4.74 7.61
N GLY A 95 -10.14 -4.89 7.99
CA GLY A 95 -11.07 -3.79 8.38
C GLY A 95 -10.81 -2.40 7.74
N LYS A 96 -10.18 -1.46 8.48
CA LYS A 96 -9.88 -0.08 7.99
C LYS A 96 -8.99 -0.05 6.74
N LEU A 97 -8.10 -1.03 6.55
CA LEU A 97 -7.23 -1.11 5.36
C LEU A 97 -8.03 -1.45 4.11
N VAL A 98 -9.11 -2.23 4.22
CA VAL A 98 -9.97 -2.52 3.08
C VAL A 98 -10.63 -1.23 2.57
N ASN A 99 -11.09 -0.36 3.46
CA ASN A 99 -11.65 0.94 3.07
C ASN A 99 -10.61 1.82 2.38
N ILE A 100 -9.37 1.84 2.89
CA ILE A 100 -8.25 2.55 2.25
C ILE A 100 -8.03 2.00 0.83
N ALA A 101 -7.95 0.67 0.69
CA ALA A 101 -7.72 0.02 -0.59
C ALA A 101 -8.81 0.36 -1.61
N MET A 102 -10.10 0.25 -1.23
CA MET A 102 -11.20 0.59 -2.13
C MET A 102 -11.21 2.07 -2.52
N THR A 103 -10.90 2.97 -1.59
CA THR A 103 -10.83 4.41 -1.87
C THR A 103 -9.68 4.76 -2.82
N GLU A 104 -8.54 4.07 -2.72
CA GLU A 104 -7.40 4.25 -3.63
C GLU A 104 -7.71 3.70 -5.02
N ILE A 105 -8.36 2.53 -5.13
CA ILE A 105 -8.80 1.96 -6.42
C ILE A 105 -9.79 2.88 -7.13
N GLU A 106 -10.79 3.40 -6.42
CA GLU A 106 -11.75 4.36 -7.00
C GLU A 106 -11.07 5.63 -7.50
N ARG A 107 -10.14 6.19 -6.72
CA ARG A 107 -9.38 7.38 -7.12
C ARG A 107 -8.50 7.11 -8.34
N LEU A 108 -7.82 5.97 -8.38
CA LEU A 108 -7.02 5.61 -9.53
C LEU A 108 -7.87 5.52 -10.80
N LYS A 109 -9.02 4.82 -10.73
CA LYS A 109 -9.96 4.74 -11.86
C LYS A 109 -10.45 6.12 -12.30
N ALA A 110 -10.82 6.99 -11.36
CA ALA A 110 -11.26 8.35 -11.68
C ALA A 110 -10.16 9.19 -12.35
N SER A 111 -8.90 9.04 -11.93
CA SER A 111 -7.77 9.75 -12.54
C SER A 111 -7.44 9.26 -13.95
N GLY A 112 -7.69 7.98 -14.27
CA GLY A 112 -7.52 7.41 -15.61
C GLY A 112 -8.58 7.84 -16.63
N HIS A 113 -9.70 8.43 -16.18
CA HIS A 113 -10.77 8.94 -17.05
C HIS A 113 -10.60 10.43 -17.44
N MET A 114 -9.50 11.08 -17.05
CA MET A 114 -9.20 12.48 -17.43
C MET A 114 -8.10 12.64 -18.49
N ALA A 115 -7.76 11.57 -19.23
CA ALA A 115 -6.81 11.59 -20.34
C ALA A 115 -7.50 11.31 -21.67
#